data_AF-A0A2V7W6A6-F1
#
_entry.id   AF-A0A2V7W6A6-F1
#
_cell.length_a   1.000
_cell.length_b   1.000
_cell.length_c   1.000
_cell.angle_alpha   90.00
_cell.angle_beta   90.00
_cell.angle_gamma   90.00
#
_symmetry.space_group_name_H-M   'P 1'
#
loop_
_entity.id
_entity.type
_entity.pdbx_description
1 polymer ?
#
loop_
_entity_poly.entity_id
_entity_poly.type
_entity_poly.pdbx_seq_one_letter_code
_entity_poly.pdbx_strand_id
1 'polypeptide(L)'
;MTIEEFERQVIAGLLAGDHPLLDALRAQYAAASVRDREVNTRGFVTRFDVPASAKPIDRKLLHLDDLQIELDGVKTPVDASLHVLNGRLRSLECFVYDGAFPESPSIKSAWYYGTKKHAGITRELMKERDLEEILEEE
;
A
#
# COMPACT_ATOMS: atom_id res chain seq x y z
N MET A 1 -16.41 6.84 -4.51
CA MET A 1 -16.05 7.28 -3.13
C MET A 1 -15.14 8.51 -3.24
N THR A 2 -14.92 9.28 -2.17
CA THR A 2 -13.92 10.37 -2.19
C THR A 2 -12.50 9.80 -2.22
N ILE A 3 -11.50 10.62 -2.56
CA ILE A 3 -10.10 10.18 -2.56
C ILE A 3 -9.66 9.73 -1.16
N GLU A 4 -10.08 10.42 -0.11
CA GLU A 4 -9.72 10.07 1.28
C GLU A 4 -10.38 8.76 1.73
N GLU A 5 -11.59 8.48 1.27
CA GLU A 5 -12.24 7.18 1.49
C GLU A 5 -11.49 6.06 0.78
N PHE A 6 -10.99 6.33 -0.42
CA PHE A 6 -10.18 5.39 -1.18
C PHE A 6 -8.83 5.15 -0.52
N GLU A 7 -8.08 6.20 -0.16
CA GLU A 7 -6.81 6.12 0.59
C GLU A 7 -6.93 5.21 1.82
N ARG A 8 -8.01 5.37 2.59
CA ARG A 8 -8.29 4.54 3.78
C ARG A 8 -8.46 3.06 3.44
N GLN A 9 -9.10 2.73 2.31
CA GLN A 9 -9.23 1.36 1.86
C GLN A 9 -7.91 0.78 1.35
N VAL A 10 -7.14 1.58 0.60
CA VAL A 10 -5.82 1.17 0.09
C VAL A 10 -4.89 0.83 1.26
N ILE A 11 -4.75 1.72 2.25
CA ILE A 11 -3.87 1.46 3.39
C ILE A 11 -4.39 0.33 4.28
N ALA A 12 -5.71 0.17 4.41
CA ALA A 12 -6.28 -0.98 5.12
C ALA A 12 -5.90 -2.31 4.44
N GLY A 13 -5.88 -2.35 3.11
CA GLY A 13 -5.37 -3.50 2.35
C GLY A 13 -3.87 -3.72 2.57
N LEU A 14 -3.05 -2.68 2.40
CA LEU A 14 -1.59 -2.78 2.61
C LEU A 14 -1.21 -3.11 4.06
N LEU A 15 -2.09 -2.91 5.03
CA LEU A 15 -1.87 -3.25 6.44
C LEU A 15 -2.71 -4.46 6.90
N ALA A 16 -3.33 -5.19 5.98
CA ALA A 16 -4.12 -6.38 6.30
C ALA A 16 -3.22 -7.60 6.57
N GLY A 17 -3.68 -8.47 7.47
CA GLY A 17 -2.96 -9.66 7.92
C GLY A 17 -2.73 -9.66 9.43
N ASP A 18 -2.39 -10.82 9.97
CA ASP A 18 -2.03 -11.02 11.37
C ASP A 18 -0.52 -11.20 11.47
N HIS A 19 0.21 -10.09 11.56
CA HIS A 19 1.66 -10.10 11.66
C HIS A 19 2.15 -8.94 12.55
N PRO A 20 3.10 -9.17 13.50
CA PRO A 20 3.54 -8.14 14.44
C PRO A 20 4.07 -6.85 13.80
N LEU A 21 4.72 -6.97 12.63
CA LEU A 21 5.15 -5.80 11.86
C LEU A 21 3.95 -4.96 11.38
N LEU A 22 2.89 -5.61 10.87
CA LEU A 22 1.69 -4.91 10.40
C LEU A 22 0.91 -4.31 11.57
N ASP A 23 0.87 -4.97 12.73
CA ASP A 23 0.33 -4.41 13.96
C ASP A 23 1.02 -3.10 14.36
N ALA A 24 2.36 -3.10 14.31
CA ALA A 24 3.14 -1.91 14.62
C ALA A 24 2.86 -0.77 13.61
N LEU A 25 2.75 -1.08 12.32
CA LEU A 25 2.38 -0.09 11.30
C LEU A 25 0.95 0.42 11.46
N ARG A 26 -0.02 -0.44 11.82
CA ARG A 26 -1.40 -0.03 12.14
C ARG A 26 -1.43 0.92 13.34
N ALA A 27 -0.65 0.63 14.38
CA ALA A 27 -0.54 1.51 15.54
C ALA A 27 0.10 2.87 15.18
N GLN A 28 1.10 2.89 14.30
CA GLN A 28 1.66 4.14 13.78
C GLN A 28 0.63 4.91 12.96
N TYR A 29 -0.11 4.25 12.06
CA TYR A 29 -1.12 4.88 11.22
C TYR A 29 -2.23 5.52 12.06
N ALA A 30 -2.70 4.83 13.10
CA ALA A 30 -3.71 5.36 14.02
C ALA A 30 -3.25 6.63 14.76
N ALA A 31 -1.95 6.82 14.95
CA ALA A 31 -1.36 8.00 15.60
C ALA A 31 -0.89 9.07 14.60
N ALA A 32 -0.83 8.75 13.31
CA ALA A 32 -0.29 9.63 12.29
C ALA A 32 -1.30 10.71 11.88
N SER A 33 -0.79 11.85 11.42
CA SER A 33 -1.56 12.84 10.69
C SER A 33 -1.17 12.84 9.22
N VAL A 34 -2.12 13.16 8.33
CA VAL A 34 -1.78 13.45 6.94
C VAL A 34 -1.14 14.82 6.87
N ARG A 35 0.10 14.86 6.40
CA ARG A 35 0.86 16.09 6.22
C ARG A 35 0.45 16.80 4.93
N ASP A 36 0.36 16.05 3.84
CA ASP A 36 0.00 16.55 2.53
C ASP A 36 -0.56 15.45 1.62
N ARG A 37 -1.33 15.88 0.61
CA ARG A 37 -1.90 15.04 -0.44
C ARG A 37 -1.60 15.66 -1.80
N GLU A 38 -1.09 14.85 -2.70
CA GLU A 38 -0.97 15.18 -4.12
C GLU A 38 -1.85 14.23 -4.91
N VAL A 39 -2.83 14.76 -5.63
CA VAL A 39 -3.71 13.97 -6.51
C VAL A 39 -3.57 14.53 -7.91
N ASN A 40 -3.41 13.66 -8.89
CA ASN A 40 -3.31 14.03 -10.29
C ASN A 40 -3.97 12.97 -11.18
N THR A 41 -3.90 13.16 -12.50
CA THR A 41 -4.51 12.24 -13.47
C THR A 41 -3.90 10.84 -13.49
N ARG A 42 -2.79 10.61 -12.78
CA ARG A 42 -2.13 9.31 -12.67
C ARG A 42 -2.41 8.62 -11.33
N GLY A 43 -2.96 9.31 -10.33
CA GLY A 43 -3.17 8.72 -9.02
C GLY A 43 -2.98 9.70 -7.88
N PHE A 44 -2.52 9.19 -6.74
CA PHE A 44 -2.27 10.01 -5.56
C PHE A 44 -0.99 9.62 -4.82
N VAL A 45 -0.48 10.58 -4.05
CA VAL A 45 0.52 10.39 -3.00
C VAL A 45 0.01 11.07 -1.73
N THR A 46 -0.14 10.30 -0.65
CA THR A 46 -0.44 10.80 0.68
C THR A 46 0.80 10.68 1.55
N ARG A 47 1.23 11.77 2.18
CA ARG A 47 2.41 11.77 3.04
C ARG A 47 2.00 11.93 4.49
N PHE A 48 2.62 11.14 5.37
CA PHE A 48 2.27 11.09 6.78
C PHE A 48 3.31 11.80 7.65
N ASP A 49 2.84 12.41 8.73
CA ASP A 49 3.64 12.75 9.90
C ASP A 49 3.31 11.76 11.02
N VAL A 50 4.29 10.93 11.38
CA VAL A 50 4.17 9.98 12.49
C VAL A 50 4.79 10.62 13.73
N PRO A 51 4.07 10.73 14.85
CA PRO A 51 4.60 11.35 16.06
C PRO A 51 5.79 10.54 16.62
N ALA A 52 6.76 11.24 17.20
CA ALA A 52 7.96 10.62 17.76
C ALA A 52 7.65 9.59 18.87
N SER A 53 6.53 9.74 19.56
CA SER A 53 6.02 8.80 20.57
C SER A 53 5.61 7.45 20.01
N ALA A 54 5.25 7.36 18.73
CA ALA A 54 4.96 6.08 18.10
C ALA A 54 6.26 5.26 17.98
N LYS A 55 6.19 3.96 18.26
CA LYS A 55 7.35 3.07 18.20
C LYS A 55 7.71 2.77 16.74
N PRO A 56 8.97 2.94 16.30
CA PRO A 56 9.39 2.51 14.97
C PRO A 56 9.37 0.98 14.86
N ILE A 57 9.17 0.46 13.65
CA ILE A 57 9.39 -0.95 13.38
C ILE A 57 10.89 -1.27 13.39
N ASP A 58 11.24 -2.54 13.58
CA ASP A 58 12.64 -3.01 13.56
C ASP A 58 13.18 -3.18 12.13
N ARG A 59 12.95 -2.17 11.29
CA ARG A 59 13.45 -2.05 9.91
C ARG A 59 13.63 -0.59 9.57
N LYS A 60 14.73 -0.22 8.91
CA LYS A 60 14.96 1.16 8.48
C LYS A 60 14.13 1.53 7.25
N LEU A 61 14.02 0.61 6.30
CA LEU A 61 13.24 0.74 5.08
C LEU A 61 12.30 -0.45 4.98
N LEU A 62 11.12 -0.20 4.44
CA LEU A 62 10.19 -1.22 4.01
C LEU A 62 9.34 -0.63 2.89
N HIS A 63 9.19 -1.38 1.81
CA HIS A 63 8.29 -1.06 0.71
C HIS A 63 7.29 -2.20 0.54
N LEU A 64 6.01 -1.91 0.77
CA LEU A 64 4.93 -2.84 0.48
C LEU A 64 4.27 -2.38 -0.81
N ASP A 65 4.45 -3.11 -1.91
CA ASP A 65 3.94 -2.77 -3.25
C ASP A 65 3.24 -3.94 -3.95
N ASP A 66 2.86 -4.94 -3.15
CA ASP A 66 2.27 -6.19 -3.59
C ASP A 66 0.75 -6.12 -3.80
N LEU A 67 0.10 -4.98 -3.48
CA LEU A 67 -1.34 -4.80 -3.62
C LEU A 67 -1.71 -4.20 -4.97
N GLN A 68 -2.55 -4.91 -5.73
CA GLN A 68 -3.25 -4.36 -6.89
C GLN A 68 -4.74 -4.23 -6.65
N ILE A 69 -5.31 -3.21 -7.29
CA ILE A 69 -6.71 -2.83 -7.13
C ILE A 69 -7.32 -2.63 -8.52
N GLU A 70 -8.36 -3.38 -8.83
CA GLU A 70 -9.19 -3.13 -10.02
C GLU A 70 -10.23 -2.06 -9.69
N LEU A 71 -10.25 -0.99 -10.48
CA LEU A 71 -11.22 0.10 -10.37
C LEU A 71 -12.27 0.05 -11.48
N ASP A 72 -13.49 0.49 -11.17
CA ASP A 72 -14.49 0.76 -12.21
C ASP A 72 -14.04 1.85 -13.18
N GLY A 73 -14.20 1.58 -14.47
CA GLY A 73 -13.84 2.52 -15.54
C GLY A 73 -12.35 2.63 -15.84
N VAL A 74 -11.48 1.90 -15.13
CA VAL A 74 -10.03 1.84 -15.40
C VAL A 74 -9.69 0.51 -16.07
N LYS A 75 -8.94 0.58 -17.18
CA LYS A 75 -8.66 -0.59 -18.03
C LYS A 75 -7.66 -1.57 -17.41
N THR A 76 -6.70 -1.05 -16.66
CA THR A 76 -5.68 -1.83 -15.96
C THR A 76 -5.85 -1.65 -14.46
N PRO A 77 -5.54 -2.67 -13.63
CA PRO A 77 -5.43 -2.48 -12.19
C PRO A 77 -4.47 -1.35 -11.87
N VAL A 78 -4.73 -0.67 -10.75
CA VAL A 78 -3.81 0.31 -10.17
C VAL A 78 -2.90 -0.39 -9.17
N ASP A 79 -1.64 0.01 -9.15
CA ASP A 79 -0.68 -0.45 -8.15
C ASP A 79 -0.76 0.47 -6.94
N ALA A 80 -0.72 -0.12 -5.75
CA ALA A 80 -0.69 0.60 -4.49
C ALA A 80 0.58 0.27 -3.73
N SER A 81 1.21 1.28 -3.13
CA SER A 81 2.41 1.07 -2.33
C SER A 81 2.43 1.87 -1.02
N LEU A 82 3.06 1.28 -0.01
CA LEU A 82 3.32 1.90 1.28
C LEU A 82 4.82 1.94 1.55
N HIS A 83 5.31 3.14 1.84
CA HIS A 83 6.72 3.40 2.11
C HIS A 83 6.93 3.65 3.60
N VAL A 84 7.94 2.99 4.16
CA VAL A 84 8.43 3.20 5.51
C VAL A 84 9.87 3.71 5.45
N LEU A 85 10.15 4.78 6.19
CA LEU A 85 11.47 5.39 6.29
C LEU A 85 11.87 5.58 7.75
N ASN A 86 13.07 5.13 8.11
CA ASN A 86 13.57 5.05 9.48
C ASN A 86 12.58 4.35 10.43
N GLY A 87 11.95 3.28 9.94
CA GLY A 87 10.98 2.48 10.68
C GLY A 87 9.63 3.16 10.93
N ARG A 88 9.34 4.27 10.23
CA ARG A 88 8.09 5.02 10.36
C ARG A 88 7.36 5.17 9.04
N LEU A 89 6.02 5.12 9.06
CA LEU A 89 5.21 5.40 7.86
C LEU A 89 5.62 6.72 7.22
N ARG A 90 5.82 6.70 5.90
CA ARG A 90 6.28 7.85 5.14
C ARG A 90 5.25 8.31 4.12
N SER A 91 4.86 7.44 3.22
CA SER A 91 3.89 7.74 2.17
C SER A 91 3.07 6.53 1.77
N LEU A 92 1.84 6.80 1.36
CA LEU A 92 0.94 5.88 0.67
C LEU A 92 0.76 6.39 -0.76
N GLU A 93 0.93 5.51 -1.74
CA GLU A 93 0.85 5.87 -3.15
C GLU A 93 -0.08 4.91 -3.88
N CYS A 94 -0.74 5.42 -4.92
CA CYS A 94 -1.51 4.59 -5.83
C CYS A 94 -1.46 5.19 -7.22
N PHE A 95 -1.16 4.38 -8.24
CA PHE A 95 -0.99 4.85 -9.61
C PHE A 95 -1.65 3.97 -10.66
N VAL A 96 -2.15 4.62 -11.70
CA VAL A 96 -2.61 3.98 -12.93
C VAL A 96 -1.52 4.05 -14.01
N TYR A 97 -1.23 2.91 -14.65
CA TYR A 97 -0.28 2.84 -15.76
C TYR A 97 -0.87 3.34 -17.08
N ASP A 98 -2.10 2.93 -17.40
CA ASP A 98 -2.80 3.27 -18.63
C ASP A 98 -4.12 4.00 -18.36
N GLY A 99 -4.35 5.11 -19.04
CA GLY A 99 -5.52 5.97 -18.83
C GLY A 99 -5.37 6.98 -17.69
N ALA A 100 -6.51 7.41 -17.15
CA ALA A 100 -6.61 8.43 -16.11
C ALA A 100 -7.18 7.84 -14.82
N PHE A 101 -6.60 8.27 -13.70
CA PHE A 101 -7.12 7.94 -12.38
C PHE A 101 -8.46 8.66 -12.15
N PRO A 102 -9.51 7.96 -11.70
CA PRO A 102 -10.84 8.54 -11.59
C PRO A 102 -10.92 9.54 -10.42
N GLU A 103 -11.65 10.65 -10.61
CA GLU A 103 -11.92 11.61 -9.52
C GLU A 103 -12.77 10.99 -8.39
N SER A 104 -13.56 9.97 -8.72
CA SER A 104 -14.39 9.23 -7.77
C SER A 104 -14.15 7.73 -7.95
N PRO A 105 -13.05 7.19 -7.38
CA PRO A 105 -12.71 5.78 -7.52
C PRO A 105 -13.80 4.87 -6.94
N SER A 106 -13.92 3.68 -7.52
CA SER A 106 -14.80 2.59 -7.07
C SER A 106 -14.03 1.29 -7.24
N ILE A 107 -13.87 0.53 -6.16
CA ILE A 107 -13.11 -0.73 -6.15
C ILE A 107 -14.02 -1.86 -6.60
N LYS A 108 -13.61 -2.58 -7.64
CA LYS A 108 -14.24 -3.85 -8.04
C LYS A 108 -13.67 -5.04 -7.28
N SER A 109 -12.34 -5.09 -7.18
CA SER A 109 -11.61 -6.16 -6.50
C SER A 109 -10.19 -5.70 -6.18
N ALA A 110 -9.56 -6.37 -5.21
CA ALA A 110 -8.17 -6.17 -4.87
C ALA A 110 -7.53 -7.53 -4.54
N TRP A 111 -6.23 -7.66 -4.79
CA TRP A 111 -5.47 -8.89 -4.56
C TRP A 111 -3.99 -8.58 -4.33
N TYR A 112 -3.28 -9.56 -3.78
CA TYR A 112 -1.83 -9.48 -3.58
C TYR A 112 -1.08 -10.26 -4.66
N TYR A 113 0.21 -9.95 -4.85
CA TYR A 113 1.13 -10.80 -5.60
C TYR A 113 2.17 -11.44 -4.71
N GLY A 114 2.47 -12.71 -4.99
CA GLY A 114 3.66 -13.40 -4.49
C GLY A 114 4.62 -13.69 -5.63
N THR A 115 5.90 -13.82 -5.32
CA THR A 115 6.98 -14.25 -6.20
C THR A 115 7.42 -15.68 -5.88
N LYS A 116 6.78 -16.67 -6.54
CA LYS A 116 7.30 -18.03 -6.41
C LYS A 116 8.63 -18.19 -7.15
N LYS A 117 9.70 -18.41 -6.38
CA LYS A 117 11.02 -18.85 -6.88
C LYS A 117 10.96 -20.33 -7.26
N HIS A 118 10.46 -20.65 -8.46
CA HIS A 118 10.69 -21.96 -9.08
C HIS A 118 11.06 -21.78 -10.55
N ALA A 119 12.35 -21.94 -10.86
CA ALA A 119 12.93 -21.90 -12.22
C ALA A 119 12.61 -20.64 -13.07
N GLY A 120 12.20 -19.54 -12.42
CA GLY A 120 11.87 -18.24 -13.01
C GLY A 120 11.05 -17.41 -12.02
N ILE A 121 11.07 -16.08 -12.15
CA ILE A 121 10.20 -15.20 -11.35
C ILE A 121 8.81 -15.24 -11.99
N THR A 122 7.88 -15.96 -11.37
CA THR A 122 6.46 -15.94 -11.75
C THR A 122 5.67 -15.22 -10.68
N ARG A 123 4.94 -14.17 -11.07
CA ARG A 123 3.98 -13.48 -10.18
C ARG A 123 2.68 -14.27 -10.13
N GLU A 124 2.31 -14.74 -8.95
CA GLU A 124 1.01 -15.41 -8.73
C GLU A 124 0.04 -14.49 -7.99
N LEU A 125 -1.24 -14.56 -8.37
CA LEU A 125 -2.32 -13.85 -7.70
C LEU A 125 -2.63 -14.54 -6.38
N MET A 126 -2.58 -13.79 -5.28
CA MET A 126 -2.86 -14.30 -3.93
C MET A 126 -4.02 -13.54 -3.29
N LYS A 127 -4.88 -14.27 -2.58
CA LYS A 127 -5.98 -13.68 -1.78
C LYS A 127 -5.50 -13.15 -0.44
N GLU A 128 -4.43 -13.74 0.09
CA GLU A 128 -3.76 -13.35 1.32
C GLU A 128 -2.29 -13.12 1.02
N ARG A 129 -1.69 -12.15 1.73
CA ARG A 129 -0.28 -11.81 1.57
C ARG A 129 0.61 -12.81 2.28
N ASP A 130 1.66 -13.26 1.60
CA ASP A 130 2.82 -13.89 2.25
C ASP A 130 3.84 -12.79 2.59
N LEU A 131 3.79 -12.29 3.82
CA LEU A 131 4.62 -11.16 4.22
C LEU A 131 6.09 -11.60 4.42
N GLU A 132 6.34 -12.83 4.85
CA GLU A 132 7.70 -13.32 5.09
C GLU A 132 8.49 -13.34 3.77
N GLU A 133 7.84 -13.76 2.69
CA GLU A 133 8.44 -13.74 1.35
C GLU A 133 8.92 -12.33 0.95
N ILE A 134 8.09 -11.30 1.18
CA ILE A 134 8.43 -9.90 0.90
C ILE A 134 9.60 -9.44 1.77
N LEU A 135 9.61 -9.84 3.04
CA LEU A 135 10.64 -9.43 4.00
C LEU A 135 12.01 -10.09 3.76
N GLU A 136 12.05 -11.22 3.05
CA GLU A 136 13.29 -11.91 2.66
C GLU A 136 13.98 -11.30 1.42
N GLU A 137 13.28 -10.48 0.63
CA GLU A 137 13.83 -9.93 -0.63
C GLU A 137 14.60 -8.60 -0.47
N GLU A 138 14.57 -7.97 0.72
CA GLU A 138 15.24 -6.68 1.04
C GLU A 138 16.46 -6.77 1.96
#